data_AF-A0A2S9A192-F1
#
_entry.id   AF-A0A2S9A192-F1
#
_cell.length_a   1.000
_cell.length_b   1.000
_cell.length_c   1.000
_cell.angle_alpha   90.00
_cell.angle_beta   90.00
_cell.angle_gamma   90.00
#
_symmetry.space_group_name_H-M   'P 1'
#
loop_
_entity.id
_entity.type
_entity.pdbx_description
1 polymer ?
#
loop_
_entity_poly.entity_id
_entity_poly.type
_entity_poly.pdbx_seq_one_letter_code
_entity_poly.pdbx_strand_id
1 'polypeptide(L)'
;MPDALLIAERLVRRFARDTNLLVAGRTIGVVGEDDVADELRALLSRLGARIGDGAVVFAPGTATEILLGGAPLPRRETADERIDFAGSHMPVSRGLAEALHAAETVHGIRIGIAMVLEPKTAQLALQLRDAGGDVAVYAHPDEIDPEVAAALRARGIPVDGDPSLSGAAEREAAIAFLRRGHDLLLDDGSHLIRLAHEEELLAGIRGAAEETTSGLTPLRRMAAEGVLRIPVVAVNDAPMKTAFDNRYGTGQSCVFAIADVLDAAGICMRDQPAVVVGYGPVGEGVAAHLRALGAQVSVTETDPVRALRAAHDGYRTGRLQAVAPGALVVSATGAPHTIHAETLHAARIVAVAGGVPGEVDVDVAGLLPFERDGATLRHLERAGDGALLLARGGCVNLAAAEGNPIEIMDLSFAVQLSAVAQLLGTSLPAGVHPFPADADELVARAALAVRGESLDVRSDAQVRAQDDWRSPRYREATA
;
A
#
# COMPACT_ATOMS: atom_id res chain seq x y z
N MET A 1 -5.12 -5.86 -36.77
CA MET A 1 -5.14 -6.90 -35.72
C MET A 1 -5.34 -6.18 -34.40
N PRO A 2 -6.14 -6.70 -33.45
CA PRO A 2 -6.15 -6.11 -32.12
C PRO A 2 -4.74 -6.14 -31.56
N ASP A 3 -4.36 -5.08 -30.87
CA ASP A 3 -3.04 -4.90 -30.28
C ASP A 3 -2.83 -5.97 -29.20
N ALA A 4 -2.01 -6.99 -29.48
CA ALA A 4 -1.80 -8.16 -28.62
C ALA A 4 -1.29 -7.75 -27.23
N LEU A 5 -0.43 -6.73 -27.16
CA LEU A 5 0.07 -6.17 -25.91
C LEU A 5 -1.06 -5.48 -25.12
N LEU A 6 -1.99 -4.79 -25.78
CA LEU A 6 -3.16 -4.21 -25.11
C LEU A 6 -4.10 -5.27 -24.54
N ILE A 7 -4.27 -6.39 -25.24
CA ILE A 7 -5.03 -7.54 -24.70
C ILE A 7 -4.32 -8.11 -23.48
N ALA A 8 -3.01 -8.37 -23.58
CA ALA A 8 -2.20 -8.89 -22.47
C ALA A 8 -2.26 -7.98 -21.24
N GLU A 9 -2.09 -6.67 -21.44
CA GLU A 9 -2.21 -5.67 -20.38
C GLU A 9 -3.59 -5.71 -19.70
N ARG A 10 -4.68 -5.69 -20.48
CA ARG A 10 -6.05 -5.75 -19.95
C ARG A 10 -6.33 -7.04 -19.18
N LEU A 11 -5.80 -8.17 -19.62
CA LEU A 11 -5.92 -9.44 -18.91
C LEU A 11 -5.22 -9.38 -17.55
N VAL A 12 -3.99 -8.86 -17.48
CA VAL A 12 -3.25 -8.73 -16.21
C VAL A 12 -3.94 -7.74 -15.26
N ARG A 13 -4.40 -6.59 -15.77
CA ARG A 13 -5.15 -5.61 -14.97
C ARG A 13 -6.48 -6.19 -14.48
N ARG A 14 -7.19 -6.95 -15.31
CA ARG A 14 -8.41 -7.67 -14.92
C ARG A 14 -8.14 -8.68 -13.81
N PHE A 15 -7.07 -9.47 -13.90
CA PHE A 15 -6.69 -10.38 -12.81
C PHE A 15 -6.52 -9.62 -11.49
N ALA A 16 -5.73 -8.53 -11.51
CA ALA A 16 -5.48 -7.74 -10.32
C ALA A 16 -6.75 -7.06 -9.77
N ARG A 17 -7.64 -6.56 -10.63
CA ARG A 17 -8.92 -5.95 -10.22
C ARG A 17 -9.90 -6.99 -9.66
N ASP A 18 -10.10 -8.08 -10.37
CA ASP A 18 -11.13 -9.08 -10.01
C ASP A 18 -10.72 -9.86 -8.73
N THR A 19 -9.42 -9.94 -8.42
CA THR A 19 -8.90 -10.68 -7.25
C THR A 19 -8.25 -9.83 -6.16
N ASN A 20 -7.83 -8.59 -6.45
CA ASN A 20 -6.96 -7.78 -5.58
C ASN A 20 -5.64 -8.49 -5.19
N LEU A 21 -5.14 -9.41 -6.02
CA LEU A 21 -3.88 -10.12 -5.76
C LEU A 21 -2.68 -9.47 -6.46
N LEU A 22 -1.50 -9.65 -5.87
CA LEU A 22 -0.23 -9.14 -6.39
C LEU A 22 0.26 -9.99 -7.58
N VAL A 23 0.78 -9.38 -8.64
CA VAL A 23 1.44 -10.11 -9.75
C VAL A 23 2.87 -10.50 -9.40
N ALA A 24 3.63 -9.58 -8.81
CA ALA A 24 5.03 -9.77 -8.46
C ALA A 24 5.25 -10.94 -7.50
N GLY A 25 6.36 -11.67 -7.69
CA GLY A 25 6.76 -12.79 -6.85
C GLY A 25 5.93 -14.07 -7.06
N ARG A 26 4.91 -14.07 -7.93
CA ARG A 26 4.15 -15.29 -8.24
C ARG A 26 4.81 -16.13 -9.31
N THR A 27 4.53 -17.43 -9.29
CA THR A 27 4.66 -18.28 -10.48
C THR A 27 3.32 -18.28 -11.20
N ILE A 28 3.32 -17.99 -12.51
CA ILE A 28 2.12 -17.84 -13.33
C ILE A 28 2.27 -18.67 -14.61
N GLY A 29 1.25 -19.47 -14.91
CA GLY A 29 1.14 -20.22 -16.15
C GLY A 29 0.58 -19.37 -17.28
N VAL A 30 1.10 -19.52 -18.49
CA VAL A 30 0.56 -18.91 -19.71
C VAL A 30 0.44 -19.97 -20.79
N VAL A 31 -0.81 -20.27 -21.18
CA VAL A 31 -1.17 -21.26 -22.20
C VAL A 31 -1.25 -20.58 -23.57
N GLY A 32 -0.81 -21.27 -24.62
CA GLY A 32 -0.90 -20.80 -26.01
C GLY A 32 0.43 -20.30 -26.58
N GLU A 33 0.52 -20.22 -27.90
CA GLU A 33 1.71 -19.80 -28.66
C GLU A 33 1.40 -18.61 -29.59
N ASP A 34 0.31 -17.89 -29.32
CA ASP A 34 -0.05 -16.69 -30.07
C ASP A 34 0.64 -15.42 -29.54
N ASP A 35 0.55 -14.34 -30.31
CA ASP A 35 1.14 -13.04 -29.96
C ASP A 35 0.68 -12.52 -28.58
N VAL A 36 -0.55 -12.84 -28.14
CA VAL A 36 -1.06 -12.41 -26.82
C VAL A 36 -0.37 -13.20 -25.71
N ALA A 37 -0.18 -14.50 -25.88
CA ALA A 37 0.54 -15.35 -24.94
C ALA A 37 2.00 -14.91 -24.79
N ASP A 38 2.66 -14.51 -25.88
CA ASP A 38 4.03 -14.00 -25.84
C ASP A 38 4.13 -12.64 -25.14
N GLU A 39 3.20 -11.72 -25.43
CA GLU A 39 3.14 -10.44 -24.73
C GLU A 39 2.79 -10.60 -23.24
N LEU A 40 1.95 -11.57 -22.88
CA LEU A 40 1.66 -11.93 -21.48
C LEU A 40 2.94 -12.39 -20.77
N ARG A 41 3.70 -13.32 -21.35
CA ARG A 41 4.95 -13.82 -20.75
C ARG A 41 5.95 -12.68 -20.52
N ALA A 42 6.09 -11.80 -21.51
CA ALA A 42 6.97 -10.65 -21.43
C ALA A 42 6.51 -9.64 -20.36
N LEU A 43 5.23 -9.27 -20.36
CA LEU A 43 4.66 -8.33 -19.40
C LEU A 43 4.72 -8.87 -17.96
N LEU A 44 4.29 -10.10 -17.73
CA LEU A 44 4.32 -10.74 -16.41
C LEU A 44 5.75 -10.79 -15.84
N SER A 45 6.74 -11.10 -16.70
CA SER A 45 8.16 -11.09 -16.30
C SER A 45 8.63 -9.67 -15.96
N ARG A 46 8.24 -8.65 -16.72
CA ARG A 46 8.55 -7.23 -16.41
C ARG A 46 7.91 -6.78 -15.09
N LEU A 47 6.76 -7.35 -14.73
CA LEU A 47 6.05 -7.10 -13.47
C LEU A 47 6.56 -7.99 -12.30
N GLY A 48 7.60 -8.79 -12.52
CA GLY A 48 8.25 -9.57 -11.47
C GLY A 48 7.61 -10.92 -11.17
N ALA A 49 6.74 -11.45 -12.05
CA ALA A 49 6.29 -12.83 -11.99
C ALA A 49 7.28 -13.79 -12.66
N ARG A 50 7.29 -15.05 -12.22
CA ARG A 50 7.99 -16.17 -12.85
C ARG A 50 7.02 -16.92 -13.76
N ILE A 51 7.44 -17.24 -14.98
CA ILE A 51 6.63 -18.08 -15.88
C ILE A 51 6.87 -19.55 -15.53
N GLY A 52 5.79 -20.29 -15.29
CA GLY A 52 5.85 -21.72 -14.96
C GLY A 52 4.54 -22.25 -14.40
N ASP A 53 4.57 -23.44 -13.80
CA ASP A 53 3.38 -24.06 -13.23
C ASP A 53 3.03 -23.40 -11.88
N GLY A 54 1.98 -22.57 -11.90
CA GLY A 54 1.50 -21.83 -10.74
C GLY A 54 -0.01 -21.88 -10.60
N ALA A 55 -0.52 -21.41 -9.47
CA ALA A 55 -1.95 -21.40 -9.19
C ALA A 55 -2.75 -20.47 -10.13
N VAL A 56 -2.12 -19.43 -10.66
CA VAL A 56 -2.72 -18.52 -11.64
C VAL A 56 -2.31 -18.96 -13.04
N VAL A 57 -3.29 -19.15 -13.92
CA VAL A 57 -3.06 -19.53 -15.31
C VAL A 57 -3.81 -18.59 -16.24
N PHE A 58 -3.10 -17.94 -17.16
CA PHE A 58 -3.68 -17.20 -18.27
C PHE A 58 -3.81 -18.13 -19.48
N ALA A 59 -5.02 -18.22 -20.04
CA ALA A 59 -5.35 -19.01 -21.21
C ALA A 59 -6.12 -18.12 -22.22
N PRO A 60 -5.43 -17.15 -22.86
CA PRO A 60 -6.06 -16.21 -23.80
C PRO A 60 -6.80 -16.96 -24.91
N GLY A 61 -7.91 -16.37 -25.38
CA GLY A 61 -8.72 -16.96 -26.45
C GLY A 61 -9.65 -18.11 -26.02
N THR A 62 -9.70 -18.45 -24.72
CA THR A 62 -10.67 -19.39 -24.15
C THR A 62 -11.83 -18.67 -23.46
N ALA A 63 -12.93 -19.38 -23.17
CA ALA A 63 -14.06 -18.80 -22.42
C ALA A 63 -13.68 -18.40 -20.98
N THR A 64 -12.62 -19.01 -20.43
CA THR A 64 -12.08 -18.75 -19.09
C THR A 64 -10.64 -18.29 -19.23
N GLU A 65 -10.46 -17.05 -19.66
CA GLU A 65 -9.15 -16.47 -19.98
C GLU A 65 -8.14 -16.48 -18.81
N ILE A 66 -8.64 -16.55 -17.57
CA ILE A 66 -7.84 -16.53 -16.35
C ILE A 66 -8.41 -17.52 -15.35
N LEU A 67 -7.55 -18.39 -14.83
CA LEU A 67 -7.86 -19.38 -13.80
C LEU A 67 -7.06 -19.09 -12.53
N LEU A 68 -7.67 -19.32 -11.37
CA LEU A 68 -7.05 -19.30 -10.05
C LEU A 68 -7.34 -20.65 -9.36
N GLY A 69 -6.30 -21.42 -9.05
CA GLY A 69 -6.44 -22.76 -8.48
C GLY A 69 -7.14 -23.76 -9.41
N GLY A 70 -7.06 -23.54 -10.73
CA GLY A 70 -7.74 -24.37 -11.74
C GLY A 70 -9.22 -24.04 -11.96
N ALA A 71 -9.78 -23.07 -11.25
CA ALA A 71 -11.15 -22.57 -11.43
C ALA A 71 -11.15 -21.16 -12.04
N PRO A 72 -12.24 -20.70 -12.68
CA PRO A 72 -12.40 -19.30 -13.08
C PRO A 72 -12.20 -18.35 -11.89
N LEU A 73 -11.81 -17.10 -12.16
CA LEU A 73 -11.69 -16.09 -11.11
C LEU A 73 -12.97 -16.00 -10.26
N PRO A 74 -12.85 -15.86 -8.93
CA PRO A 74 -14.00 -15.81 -8.05
C PRO A 74 -14.82 -14.55 -8.30
N ARG A 75 -16.13 -14.65 -8.09
CA ARG A 75 -16.99 -13.47 -7.96
C ARG A 75 -16.95 -13.04 -6.50
N ARG A 76 -16.51 -11.81 -6.25
CA ARG A 76 -16.44 -11.21 -4.90
C ARG A 76 -17.41 -10.02 -4.87
N GLU A 77 -18.69 -10.31 -5.04
CA GLU A 77 -19.73 -9.27 -5.21
C GLU A 77 -20.14 -8.65 -3.87
N THR A 78 -20.09 -9.43 -2.79
CA THR A 78 -20.45 -8.97 -1.44
C THR A 78 -19.23 -8.61 -0.60
N ALA A 79 -19.40 -7.72 0.38
CA ALA A 79 -18.35 -7.43 1.36
C ALA A 79 -17.87 -8.67 2.13
N ASP A 80 -18.77 -9.59 2.50
CA ASP A 80 -18.39 -10.84 3.18
C ASP A 80 -17.48 -11.71 2.30
N GLU A 81 -17.82 -11.90 1.02
CA GLU A 81 -16.96 -12.62 0.07
C GLU A 81 -15.60 -11.94 -0.11
N ARG A 82 -15.57 -10.60 -0.19
CA ARG A 82 -14.31 -9.84 -0.28
C ARG A 82 -13.45 -10.01 0.96
N ILE A 83 -14.05 -9.91 2.15
CA ILE A 83 -13.37 -10.10 3.45
C ILE A 83 -12.84 -11.53 3.57
N ASP A 84 -13.65 -12.55 3.28
CA ASP A 84 -13.25 -13.95 3.40
C ASP A 84 -12.18 -14.33 2.38
N PHE A 85 -12.29 -13.79 1.16
CA PHE A 85 -11.26 -13.96 0.14
C PHE A 85 -9.94 -13.34 0.57
N ALA A 86 -9.96 -12.11 1.12
CA ALA A 86 -8.78 -11.49 1.70
C ALA A 86 -8.18 -12.37 2.80
N GLY A 87 -9.01 -12.84 3.73
CA GLY A 87 -8.61 -13.73 4.81
C GLY A 87 -7.88 -14.97 4.30
N SER A 88 -8.39 -15.62 3.26
CA SER A 88 -7.77 -16.82 2.66
C SER A 88 -6.38 -16.57 2.03
N HIS A 89 -6.10 -15.33 1.61
CA HIS A 89 -4.84 -14.90 0.98
C HIS A 89 -3.93 -14.09 1.94
N MET A 90 -4.23 -14.09 3.25
CA MET A 90 -3.40 -13.48 4.29
C MET A 90 -2.84 -14.51 5.30
N PRO A 91 -2.06 -15.51 4.85
CA PRO A 91 -1.53 -16.55 5.73
C PRO A 91 -0.43 -16.07 6.69
N VAL A 92 0.34 -15.01 6.36
CA VAL A 92 1.46 -14.57 7.18
C VAL A 92 0.95 -13.88 8.45
N SER A 93 0.06 -12.90 8.31
CA SER A 93 -0.56 -12.20 9.43
C SER A 93 -1.40 -13.17 10.27
N ARG A 94 -2.12 -14.11 9.63
CA ARG A 94 -2.87 -15.15 10.33
C ARG A 94 -1.97 -16.01 11.23
N GLY A 95 -0.83 -16.46 10.72
CA GLY A 95 0.12 -17.25 11.52
C GLY A 95 0.67 -16.49 12.72
N LEU A 96 0.90 -15.18 12.60
CA LEU A 96 1.31 -14.35 13.74
C LEU A 96 0.17 -14.11 14.73
N ALA A 97 -1.06 -13.91 14.25
CA ALA A 97 -2.22 -13.80 15.12
C ALA A 97 -2.47 -15.10 15.91
N GLU A 98 -2.30 -16.26 15.28
CA GLU A 98 -2.33 -17.57 15.95
C GLU A 98 -1.24 -17.69 17.03
N ALA A 99 -0.04 -17.16 16.79
CA ALA A 99 1.02 -17.11 17.78
C ALA A 99 0.67 -16.17 18.97
N LEU A 100 0.07 -15.00 18.70
CA LEU A 100 -0.43 -14.10 19.75
C LEU A 100 -1.51 -14.77 20.61
N HIS A 101 -2.41 -15.51 19.96
CA HIS A 101 -3.46 -16.29 20.63
C HIS A 101 -2.87 -17.35 21.55
N ALA A 102 -1.97 -18.18 21.02
CA ALA A 102 -1.35 -19.28 21.77
C ALA A 102 -0.53 -18.78 22.97
N ALA A 103 0.03 -17.57 22.88
CA ALA A 103 0.74 -16.91 23.97
C ALA A 103 -0.15 -16.04 24.88
N GLU A 104 -1.48 -16.03 24.67
CA GLU A 104 -2.46 -15.18 25.37
C GLU A 104 -2.06 -13.68 25.40
N THR A 105 -1.27 -13.22 24.42
CA THR A 105 -0.58 -11.91 24.48
C THR A 105 -1.56 -10.75 24.46
N VAL A 106 -2.66 -10.88 23.71
CA VAL A 106 -3.68 -9.83 23.55
C VAL A 106 -4.94 -10.10 24.38
N HIS A 107 -4.95 -11.11 25.25
CA HIS A 107 -6.13 -11.47 26.03
C HIS A 107 -6.60 -10.31 26.91
N GLY A 108 -7.81 -9.81 26.65
CA GLY A 108 -8.41 -8.69 27.40
C GLY A 108 -7.77 -7.33 27.13
N ILE A 109 -6.89 -7.22 26.12
CA ILE A 109 -6.30 -5.95 25.67
C ILE A 109 -7.30 -5.25 24.74
N ARG A 110 -7.62 -3.99 25.03
CA ARG A 110 -8.47 -3.16 24.16
C ARG A 110 -7.63 -2.51 23.08
N ILE A 111 -7.93 -2.79 21.82
CA ILE A 111 -7.15 -2.36 20.66
C ILE A 111 -8.05 -1.51 19.77
N GLY A 112 -7.70 -0.24 19.63
CA GLY A 112 -8.31 0.66 18.64
C GLY A 112 -7.53 0.62 17.34
N ILE A 113 -8.21 0.38 16.22
CA ILE A 113 -7.62 0.42 14.88
C ILE A 113 -8.20 1.63 14.15
N ALA A 114 -7.34 2.52 13.65
CA ALA A 114 -7.70 3.71 12.88
C ALA A 114 -6.94 3.69 11.56
N MET A 115 -7.56 3.12 10.53
CA MET A 115 -6.95 2.92 9.22
C MET A 115 -8.02 2.91 8.14
N VAL A 116 -7.62 2.95 6.87
CA VAL A 116 -8.52 2.69 5.75
C VAL A 116 -9.27 1.38 5.96
N LEU A 117 -10.61 1.44 6.03
CA LEU A 117 -11.45 0.28 6.25
C LEU A 117 -11.83 -0.37 4.93
N GLU A 118 -11.08 -1.42 4.63
CA GLU A 118 -11.19 -2.27 3.46
C GLU A 118 -11.16 -3.75 3.87
N PRO A 119 -11.38 -4.72 2.95
CA PRO A 119 -11.46 -6.14 3.31
C PRO A 119 -10.23 -6.67 4.08
N LYS A 120 -9.04 -6.12 3.81
CA LYS A 120 -7.78 -6.53 4.46
C LYS A 120 -7.68 -5.99 5.89
N THR A 121 -8.03 -4.72 6.12
CA THR A 121 -8.10 -4.14 7.48
C THR A 121 -9.15 -4.83 8.34
N ALA A 122 -10.28 -5.23 7.75
CA ALA A 122 -11.26 -6.07 8.42
C ALA A 122 -10.64 -7.41 8.89
N GLN A 123 -9.75 -8.01 8.10
CA GLN A 123 -9.03 -9.22 8.52
C GLN A 123 -8.08 -8.97 9.68
N LEU A 124 -7.33 -7.86 9.71
CA LEU A 124 -6.52 -7.50 10.89
C LEU A 124 -7.38 -7.42 12.16
N ALA A 125 -8.55 -6.75 12.08
CA ALA A 125 -9.45 -6.62 13.22
C ALA A 125 -10.01 -7.98 13.68
N LEU A 126 -10.44 -8.83 12.74
CA LEU A 126 -10.93 -10.18 13.03
C LEU A 126 -9.83 -11.06 13.65
N GLN A 127 -8.61 -11.02 13.12
CA GLN A 127 -7.46 -11.78 13.61
C GLN A 127 -7.08 -11.39 15.05
N LEU A 128 -7.06 -10.10 15.36
CA LEU A 128 -6.78 -9.61 16.73
C LEU A 128 -7.88 -10.00 17.72
N ARG A 129 -9.16 -9.92 17.32
CA ARG A 129 -10.28 -10.38 18.14
C ARG A 129 -10.19 -11.88 18.38
N ASP A 130 -9.94 -12.67 17.34
CA ASP A 130 -9.84 -14.13 17.43
C ASP A 130 -8.63 -14.56 18.27
N ALA A 131 -7.58 -13.73 18.31
CA ALA A 131 -6.45 -13.90 19.23
C ALA A 131 -6.78 -13.56 20.70
N GLY A 132 -7.94 -12.99 21.00
CA GLY A 132 -8.43 -12.70 22.35
C GLY A 132 -8.50 -11.21 22.73
N GLY A 133 -8.22 -10.31 21.78
CA GLY A 133 -8.32 -8.86 21.98
C GLY A 133 -9.76 -8.34 21.94
N ASP A 134 -10.01 -7.22 22.62
CA ASP A 134 -11.23 -6.43 22.50
C ASP A 134 -10.99 -5.32 21.47
N VAL A 135 -11.52 -5.49 20.25
CA VAL A 135 -11.12 -4.69 19.08
C VAL A 135 -12.26 -3.77 18.65
N ALA A 136 -11.93 -2.49 18.42
CA ALA A 136 -12.82 -1.54 17.77
C ALA A 136 -12.11 -0.83 16.61
N VAL A 137 -12.85 -0.47 15.57
CA VAL A 137 -12.32 0.18 14.38
C VAL A 137 -12.90 1.58 14.23
N TYR A 138 -12.07 2.53 13.85
CA TYR A 138 -12.44 3.84 13.33
C TYR A 138 -11.92 3.98 11.90
N ALA A 139 -12.69 4.60 11.02
CA ALA A 139 -12.22 4.98 9.69
C ALA A 139 -12.71 6.39 9.35
N HIS A 140 -11.82 7.17 8.72
CA HIS A 140 -12.16 8.50 8.25
C HIS A 140 -13.24 8.45 7.14
N PRO A 141 -14.01 9.53 6.94
CA PRO A 141 -15.12 9.54 5.97
C PRO A 141 -14.71 9.20 4.53
N ASP A 142 -13.50 9.57 4.13
CA ASP A 142 -12.91 9.28 2.82
C ASP A 142 -12.11 7.96 2.77
N GLU A 143 -12.05 7.24 3.89
CA GLU A 143 -11.26 6.02 4.06
C GLU A 143 -12.12 4.82 4.50
N ILE A 144 -13.44 4.90 4.39
CA ILE A 144 -14.37 3.85 4.82
C ILE A 144 -15.13 3.23 3.66
N ASP A 145 -15.00 1.91 3.46
CA ASP A 145 -15.95 1.12 2.66
C ASP A 145 -17.18 0.79 3.53
N PRO A 146 -18.37 1.36 3.24
CA PRO A 146 -19.55 1.19 4.08
C PRO A 146 -20.06 -0.26 4.13
N GLU A 147 -19.87 -1.03 3.06
CA GLU A 147 -20.30 -2.43 3.02
C GLU A 147 -19.38 -3.30 3.89
N VAL A 148 -18.07 -3.06 3.83
CA VAL A 148 -17.09 -3.71 4.72
C VAL A 148 -17.35 -3.32 6.17
N ALA A 149 -17.63 -2.05 6.45
CA ALA A 149 -18.02 -1.58 7.79
C ALA A 149 -19.28 -2.30 8.31
N ALA A 150 -20.30 -2.45 7.47
CA ALA A 150 -21.52 -3.16 7.83
C ALA A 150 -21.26 -4.66 8.10
N ALA A 151 -20.49 -5.32 7.23
CA ALA A 151 -20.11 -6.73 7.40
C ALA A 151 -19.30 -6.94 8.68
N LEU A 152 -18.35 -6.05 8.99
CA LEU A 152 -17.51 -6.13 10.18
C LEU A 152 -18.33 -5.92 11.47
N ARG A 153 -19.28 -4.98 11.46
CA ARG A 153 -20.27 -4.81 12.56
C ARG A 153 -21.12 -6.06 12.75
N ALA A 154 -21.60 -6.68 11.66
CA ALA A 154 -22.38 -7.93 11.73
C ALA A 154 -21.55 -9.09 12.29
N ARG A 155 -20.23 -9.08 12.08
CA ARG A 155 -19.26 -10.01 12.66
C ARG A 155 -18.86 -9.65 14.11
N GLY A 156 -19.50 -8.66 14.74
CA GLY A 156 -19.34 -8.34 16.16
C GLY A 156 -18.17 -7.41 16.50
N ILE A 157 -17.56 -6.77 15.51
CA ILE A 157 -16.53 -5.74 15.74
C ILE A 157 -17.19 -4.36 15.65
N PRO A 158 -17.15 -3.53 16.71
CA PRO A 158 -17.61 -2.14 16.63
C PRO A 158 -16.82 -1.36 15.57
N VAL A 159 -17.54 -0.64 14.70
CA VAL A 159 -16.95 0.27 13.71
C VAL A 159 -17.58 1.64 13.86
N ASP A 160 -16.76 2.66 14.07
CA ASP A 160 -17.14 4.07 14.07
C ASP A 160 -16.60 4.74 12.78
N GLY A 161 -17.38 5.62 12.16
CA GLY A 161 -17.07 6.23 10.87
C GLY A 161 -18.24 6.12 9.87
N ASP A 162 -18.40 7.17 9.06
CA ASP A 162 -19.45 7.29 8.04
C ASP A 162 -19.01 8.31 6.96
N PRO A 163 -19.17 8.00 5.65
CA PRO A 163 -18.74 8.89 4.56
C PRO A 163 -19.39 10.28 4.54
N SER A 164 -20.50 10.47 5.24
CA SER A 164 -21.21 11.75 5.31
C SER A 164 -20.67 12.70 6.38
N LEU A 165 -19.82 12.21 7.29
CA LEU A 165 -19.26 13.04 8.35
C LEU A 165 -18.24 14.03 7.77
N SER A 166 -18.17 15.22 8.37
CA SER A 166 -17.17 16.23 8.03
C SER A 166 -16.99 17.21 9.19
N GLY A 167 -15.81 17.83 9.26
CA GLY A 167 -15.52 18.93 10.18
C GLY A 167 -15.78 18.56 11.64
N ALA A 168 -16.63 19.33 12.32
CA ALA A 168 -16.93 19.10 13.74
C ALA A 168 -17.59 17.75 14.01
N ALA A 169 -18.45 17.26 13.12
CA ALA A 169 -19.14 15.98 13.31
C ALA A 169 -18.18 14.79 13.20
N GLU A 170 -17.26 14.84 12.24
CA GLU A 170 -16.18 13.86 12.11
C GLU A 170 -15.28 13.86 13.35
N ARG A 171 -14.88 15.05 13.81
CA ARG A 171 -14.06 15.21 15.02
C ARG A 171 -14.73 14.63 16.26
N GLU A 172 -16.03 14.88 16.45
CA GLU A 172 -16.77 14.31 17.57
C GLU A 172 -16.86 12.78 17.50
N ALA A 173 -17.00 12.20 16.30
CA ALA A 173 -16.98 10.76 16.11
C ALA A 173 -15.61 10.15 16.48
N ALA A 174 -14.51 10.78 16.06
CA ALA A 174 -13.15 10.36 16.43
C ALA A 174 -12.92 10.43 17.95
N ILE A 175 -13.40 11.50 18.60
CA ILE A 175 -13.33 11.65 20.06
C ILE A 175 -14.18 10.60 20.78
N ALA A 176 -15.38 10.32 20.28
CA ALA A 176 -16.24 9.29 20.83
C ALA A 176 -15.57 7.90 20.75
N PHE A 177 -14.91 7.60 19.64
CA PHE A 177 -14.10 6.38 19.49
C PHE A 177 -12.97 6.33 20.54
N LEU A 178 -12.20 7.41 20.72
CA LEU A 178 -11.13 7.47 21.73
C LEU A 178 -11.66 7.31 23.17
N ARG A 179 -12.84 7.86 23.46
CA ARG A 179 -13.50 7.77 24.78
C ARG A 179 -13.97 6.36 25.15
N ARG A 180 -14.02 5.41 24.19
CA ARG A 180 -14.21 3.97 24.51
C ARG A 180 -13.10 3.44 25.42
N GLY A 181 -11.93 4.07 25.36
CA GLY A 181 -10.74 3.72 26.14
C GLY A 181 -10.03 2.51 25.55
N HIS A 182 -8.82 2.73 25.06
CA HIS A 182 -7.99 1.72 24.41
C HIS A 182 -6.68 1.54 25.16
N ASP A 183 -6.14 0.33 25.16
CA ASP A 183 -4.81 0.03 25.68
C ASP A 183 -3.74 0.20 24.60
N LEU A 184 -4.09 -0.06 23.33
CA LEU A 184 -3.24 0.19 22.16
C LEU A 184 -4.01 0.91 21.05
N LEU A 185 -3.30 1.74 20.27
CA LEU A 185 -3.79 2.32 19.02
C LEU A 185 -2.93 1.84 17.84
N LEU A 186 -3.56 1.30 16.80
CA LEU A 186 -2.93 1.03 15.51
C LEU A 186 -3.45 2.08 14.53
N ASP A 187 -2.58 2.95 14.04
CA ASP A 187 -2.98 4.16 13.31
C ASP A 187 -2.28 4.22 11.94
N ASP A 188 -2.98 4.80 10.96
CA ASP A 188 -2.54 5.09 9.61
C ASP A 188 -2.69 6.60 9.39
N GLY A 189 -1.56 7.33 9.42
CA GLY A 189 -1.53 8.78 9.28
C GLY A 189 -1.47 9.55 10.61
N SER A 190 -1.50 8.85 11.74
CA SER A 190 -1.38 9.36 13.12
C SER A 190 -2.48 10.29 13.60
N HIS A 191 -3.61 10.32 12.90
CA HIS A 191 -4.69 11.28 13.18
C HIS A 191 -5.28 11.06 14.57
N LEU A 192 -5.54 9.82 14.96
CA LEU A 192 -6.12 9.51 16.27
C LEU A 192 -5.08 9.55 17.39
N ILE A 193 -3.84 9.12 17.15
CA ILE A 193 -2.75 9.26 18.11
C ILE A 193 -2.59 10.73 18.48
N ARG A 194 -2.55 11.62 17.49
CA ARG A 194 -2.42 13.07 17.71
C ARG A 194 -3.65 13.66 18.40
N LEU A 195 -4.85 13.33 17.93
CA LEU A 195 -6.09 13.82 18.53
C LEU A 195 -6.21 13.39 20.00
N ALA A 196 -5.78 12.17 20.36
CA ALA A 196 -5.74 11.72 21.74
C ALA A 196 -4.80 12.56 22.62
N HIS A 197 -3.71 13.10 22.06
CA HIS A 197 -2.84 14.05 22.79
C HIS A 197 -3.50 15.42 22.96
N GLU A 198 -4.13 15.94 21.90
CA GLU A 198 -4.82 17.23 21.90
C GLU A 198 -5.99 17.26 22.88
N GLU A 199 -6.74 16.16 22.97
CA GLU A 199 -7.92 15.99 23.83
C GLU A 199 -7.60 15.41 25.22
N GLU A 200 -6.33 15.15 25.51
CA GLU A 200 -5.86 14.52 26.76
C GLU A 200 -6.49 13.14 27.06
N LEU A 201 -6.88 12.40 26.01
CA LEU A 201 -7.49 11.07 26.07
C LEU A 201 -6.45 9.94 26.02
N LEU A 202 -5.36 10.08 26.80
CA LEU A 202 -4.26 9.10 26.82
C LEU A 202 -4.32 8.12 28.00
N ALA A 203 -5.27 8.29 28.91
CA ALA A 203 -5.38 7.46 30.10
C ALA A 203 -5.60 5.98 29.73
N GLY A 204 -4.65 5.14 30.12
CA GLY A 204 -4.68 3.69 29.84
C GLY A 204 -3.99 3.27 28.56
N ILE A 205 -3.67 4.19 27.64
CA ILE A 205 -2.93 3.86 26.42
C ILE A 205 -1.49 3.50 26.78
N ARG A 206 -1.12 2.24 26.54
CA ARG A 206 0.22 1.69 26.74
C ARG A 206 1.17 2.07 25.62
N GLY A 207 0.66 2.30 24.42
CA GLY A 207 1.43 2.73 23.27
C GLY A 207 0.63 2.65 21.98
N ALA A 208 1.28 2.99 20.87
CA ALA A 208 0.68 2.95 19.55
C ALA A 208 1.65 2.42 18.48
N ALA A 209 1.12 2.03 17.33
CA ALA A 209 1.88 1.67 16.15
C ALA A 209 1.42 2.54 14.98
N GLU A 210 2.36 3.11 14.22
CA GLU A 210 2.09 3.99 13.09
C GLU A 210 2.70 3.44 11.80
N GLU A 211 1.86 3.26 10.78
CA GLU A 211 2.21 2.56 9.54
C GLU A 211 2.69 3.45 8.40
N THR A 212 2.55 4.78 8.50
CA THR A 212 2.88 5.68 7.40
C THR A 212 4.03 6.62 7.66
N THR A 213 4.65 7.06 6.56
CA THR A 213 5.66 8.12 6.59
C THR A 213 5.04 9.47 6.97
N SER A 214 3.82 9.74 6.47
CA SER A 214 3.05 10.96 6.74
C SER A 214 2.65 11.06 8.20
N GLY A 215 2.30 9.96 8.86
CA GLY A 215 1.99 9.91 10.30
C GLY A 215 3.24 9.95 11.19
N LEU A 216 4.33 9.27 10.83
CA LEU A 216 5.56 9.32 11.62
C LEU A 216 6.23 10.69 11.63
N THR A 217 6.10 11.46 10.55
CA THR A 217 6.73 12.79 10.42
C THR A 217 6.31 13.74 11.55
N PRO A 218 5.01 14.02 11.79
CA PRO A 218 4.58 14.83 12.92
C PRO A 218 4.84 14.15 14.27
N LEU A 219 4.71 12.84 14.41
CA LEU A 219 5.00 12.15 15.69
C LEU A 219 6.46 12.30 16.12
N ARG A 220 7.41 12.26 15.19
CA ARG A 220 8.83 12.54 15.46
C ARG A 220 9.05 13.99 15.90
N ARG A 221 8.29 14.95 15.35
CA ARG A 221 8.31 16.35 15.82
C ARG A 221 7.77 16.47 17.24
N MET A 222 6.63 15.84 17.53
CA MET A 222 6.07 15.78 18.88
C MET A 222 7.06 15.18 19.89
N ALA A 223 7.80 14.14 19.50
CA ALA A 223 8.84 13.55 20.34
C ALA A 223 10.00 14.53 20.59
N ALA A 224 10.48 15.22 19.54
CA ALA A 224 11.55 16.21 19.65
C ALA A 224 11.15 17.43 20.51
N GLU A 225 9.87 17.80 20.50
CA GLU A 225 9.30 18.87 21.33
C GLU A 225 8.96 18.41 22.77
N GLY A 226 9.07 17.10 23.06
CA GLY A 226 8.74 16.54 24.37
C GLY A 226 7.24 16.50 24.70
N VAL A 227 6.37 16.62 23.68
CA VAL A 227 4.91 16.62 23.85
C VAL A 227 4.26 15.27 23.53
N LEU A 228 4.99 14.34 22.89
CA LEU A 228 4.56 12.95 22.73
C LEU A 228 4.63 12.23 24.07
N ARG A 229 3.50 11.75 24.60
CA ARG A 229 3.35 11.22 25.96
C ARG A 229 3.29 9.69 26.05
N ILE A 230 3.18 9.00 24.91
CA ILE A 230 3.14 7.53 24.81
C ILE A 230 4.27 7.01 23.91
N PRO A 231 4.69 5.75 24.04
CA PRO A 231 5.57 5.13 23.07
C PRO A 231 4.82 4.86 21.76
N VAL A 232 5.48 5.12 20.63
CA VAL A 232 4.99 4.76 19.30
C VAL A 232 6.02 3.87 18.60
N VAL A 233 5.63 2.70 18.11
CA VAL A 233 6.46 1.86 17.25
C VAL A 233 6.28 2.30 15.80
N ALA A 234 7.40 2.61 15.14
CA ALA A 234 7.46 3.04 13.76
C ALA A 234 7.37 1.85 12.78
N VAL A 235 6.17 1.29 12.62
CA VAL A 235 5.88 0.19 11.69
C VAL A 235 6.28 0.54 10.25
N ASN A 236 6.06 1.79 9.84
CA ASN A 236 6.50 2.23 8.51
C ASN A 236 8.01 2.05 8.28
N ASP A 237 8.86 2.16 9.30
CA ASP A 237 10.31 2.05 9.12
C ASP A 237 10.77 0.59 8.92
N ALA A 238 9.89 -0.39 9.12
CA ALA A 238 10.20 -1.79 8.89
C ALA A 238 10.51 -2.04 7.40
N PRO A 239 11.64 -2.70 7.07
CA PRO A 239 11.92 -3.15 5.71
C PRO A 239 10.80 -4.00 5.11
N MET A 240 10.17 -4.88 5.89
CA MET A 240 9.03 -5.68 5.41
C MET A 240 7.80 -4.85 5.04
N LYS A 241 7.70 -3.61 5.53
CA LYS A 241 6.69 -2.63 5.10
C LYS A 241 7.21 -1.85 3.89
N THR A 242 8.24 -1.02 4.07
CA THR A 242 8.68 -0.06 3.03
C THR A 242 9.17 -0.69 1.74
N ALA A 243 9.84 -1.85 1.80
CA ALA A 243 10.38 -2.49 0.60
C ALA A 243 9.32 -3.22 -0.21
N PHE A 244 8.16 -3.53 0.39
CA PHE A 244 7.11 -4.33 -0.24
C PHE A 244 5.86 -3.53 -0.54
N ASP A 245 5.27 -2.93 0.48
CA ASP A 245 4.05 -2.12 0.38
C ASP A 245 4.22 -0.99 -0.61
N ASN A 246 5.11 -0.06 -0.27
CA ASN A 246 5.27 1.15 -1.05
C ASN A 246 5.77 0.84 -2.47
N ARG A 247 6.65 -0.15 -2.64
CA ARG A 247 7.28 -0.45 -3.93
C ARG A 247 6.42 -1.31 -4.84
N TYR A 248 5.93 -2.46 -4.37
CA TYR A 248 5.17 -3.39 -5.19
C TYR A 248 3.67 -3.16 -5.07
N GLY A 249 3.17 -2.91 -3.85
CA GLY A 249 1.75 -2.66 -3.60
C GLY A 249 1.25 -1.39 -4.25
N THR A 250 1.82 -0.24 -3.86
CA THR A 250 1.40 1.06 -4.40
C THR A 250 1.71 1.17 -5.89
N GLY A 251 2.88 0.65 -6.31
CA GLY A 251 3.27 0.60 -7.73
C GLY A 251 2.24 -0.11 -8.61
N GLN A 252 1.83 -1.34 -8.25
CA GLN A 252 0.83 -2.08 -9.01
C GLN A 252 -0.55 -1.42 -8.92
N SER A 253 -1.03 -1.17 -7.69
CA SER A 253 -2.41 -0.73 -7.45
C SER A 253 -2.69 0.65 -8.06
N CYS A 254 -1.78 1.62 -7.89
CA CYS A 254 -1.97 2.96 -8.45
C CYS A 254 -1.90 2.94 -9.97
N VAL A 255 -0.89 2.31 -10.56
CA VAL A 255 -0.71 2.32 -12.01
C VAL A 255 -1.83 1.56 -12.72
N PHE A 256 -2.31 0.46 -12.14
CA PHE A 256 -3.44 -0.27 -12.71
C PHE A 256 -4.75 0.51 -12.59
N ALA A 257 -5.02 1.16 -11.44
CA ALA A 257 -6.17 2.03 -11.28
C ALA A 257 -6.15 3.21 -12.29
N ILE A 258 -5.00 3.86 -12.46
CA ILE A 258 -4.81 4.90 -13.47
C ILE A 258 -5.12 4.35 -14.87
N ALA A 259 -4.55 3.20 -15.23
CA ALA A 259 -4.76 2.59 -16.53
C ALA A 259 -6.22 2.20 -16.77
N ASP A 260 -6.93 1.65 -15.77
CA ASP A 260 -8.35 1.32 -15.86
C ASP A 260 -9.22 2.56 -16.09
N VAL A 261 -9.00 3.65 -15.33
CA VAL A 261 -9.74 4.91 -15.49
C VAL A 261 -9.49 5.53 -16.87
N LEU A 262 -8.23 5.54 -17.32
CA LEU A 262 -7.88 6.10 -18.63
C LEU A 262 -8.38 5.26 -19.80
N ASP A 263 -8.36 3.93 -19.68
CA ASP A 263 -8.88 3.01 -20.71
C ASP A 263 -10.40 3.17 -20.87
N ALA A 264 -11.14 3.38 -19.78
CA ALA A 264 -12.57 3.73 -19.81
C ALA A 264 -12.81 5.09 -20.52
N ALA A 265 -11.88 6.03 -20.38
CA ALA A 265 -11.85 7.28 -21.13
C ALA A 265 -11.29 7.13 -22.55
N GLY A 266 -10.96 5.90 -22.99
CA GLY A 266 -10.28 5.52 -24.23
C GLY A 266 -9.01 6.32 -24.50
N ILE A 267 -8.26 6.59 -23.44
CA ILE A 267 -6.93 7.15 -23.45
C ILE A 267 -5.93 6.03 -23.19
N CYS A 268 -5.07 5.74 -24.17
CA CYS A 268 -3.98 4.79 -24.00
C CYS A 268 -2.79 5.46 -23.30
N MET A 269 -2.21 4.80 -22.30
CA MET A 269 -1.01 5.28 -21.59
C MET A 269 0.30 4.87 -22.28
N ARG A 270 0.25 3.89 -23.19
CA ARG A 270 1.40 3.38 -23.91
C ARG A 270 2.01 4.42 -24.84
N ASP A 271 3.33 4.45 -24.88
CA ASP A 271 4.14 5.39 -25.65
C ASP A 271 3.84 6.87 -25.33
N GLN A 272 3.08 7.14 -24.26
CA GLN A 272 2.80 8.49 -23.79
C GLN A 272 3.86 8.95 -22.79
N PRO A 273 4.19 10.25 -22.76
CA PRO A 273 5.04 10.81 -21.72
C PRO A 273 4.36 10.67 -20.36
N ALA A 274 5.10 10.14 -19.39
CA ALA A 274 4.70 10.09 -17.98
C ALA A 274 5.80 10.68 -17.11
N VAL A 275 5.42 11.38 -16.04
CA VAL A 275 6.32 11.99 -15.07
C VAL A 275 5.95 11.51 -13.67
N VAL A 276 6.91 10.92 -12.96
CA VAL A 276 6.76 10.59 -11.55
C VAL A 276 7.40 11.68 -10.70
N VAL A 277 6.65 12.26 -9.77
CA VAL A 277 7.11 13.30 -8.84
C VAL A 277 7.44 12.67 -7.50
N GLY A 278 8.73 12.64 -7.16
CA GLY A 278 9.25 11.88 -6.02
C GLY A 278 9.72 10.48 -6.43
N TYR A 279 10.89 10.08 -5.96
CA TYR A 279 11.54 8.81 -6.29
C TYR A 279 12.01 8.07 -5.03
N GLY A 280 11.17 8.12 -3.99
CA GLY A 280 11.23 7.18 -2.87
C GLY A 280 10.61 5.82 -3.24
N PRO A 281 10.37 4.92 -2.28
CA PRO A 281 9.85 3.57 -2.55
C PRO A 281 8.55 3.55 -3.38
N VAL A 282 7.60 4.45 -3.11
CA VAL A 282 6.38 4.61 -3.92
C VAL A 282 6.71 5.04 -5.35
N GLY A 283 7.53 6.08 -5.52
CA GLY A 283 7.94 6.58 -6.83
C GLY A 283 8.71 5.55 -7.66
N GLU A 284 9.57 4.75 -7.03
CA GLU A 284 10.26 3.61 -7.66
C GLU A 284 9.24 2.58 -8.19
N GLY A 285 8.25 2.24 -7.36
CA GLY A 285 7.16 1.34 -7.73
C GLY A 285 6.35 1.86 -8.92
N VAL A 286 5.87 3.10 -8.83
CA VAL A 286 5.08 3.75 -9.89
C VAL A 286 5.88 3.84 -11.18
N ALA A 287 7.14 4.29 -11.14
CA ALA A 287 7.99 4.41 -12.32
C ALA A 287 8.26 3.05 -12.99
N ALA A 288 8.45 1.98 -12.20
CA ALA A 288 8.66 0.64 -12.73
C ALA A 288 7.40 0.10 -13.43
N HIS A 289 6.23 0.26 -12.83
CA HIS A 289 4.96 -0.24 -13.38
C HIS A 289 4.51 0.57 -14.60
N LEU A 290 4.64 1.90 -14.59
CA LEU A 290 4.39 2.74 -15.76
C LEU A 290 5.25 2.30 -16.96
N ARG A 291 6.55 2.06 -16.73
CA ARG A 291 7.45 1.55 -17.76
C ARG A 291 7.08 0.14 -18.21
N ALA A 292 6.65 -0.73 -17.31
CA ALA A 292 6.21 -2.09 -17.66
C ALA A 292 4.99 -2.10 -18.59
N LEU A 293 4.09 -1.11 -18.44
CA LEU A 293 2.93 -0.85 -19.31
C LEU A 293 3.28 -0.01 -20.57
N GLY A 294 4.55 0.33 -20.77
CA GLY A 294 5.05 0.98 -21.98
C GLY A 294 4.96 2.51 -21.98
N ALA A 295 4.78 3.17 -20.84
CA ALA A 295 4.88 4.63 -20.76
C ALA A 295 6.34 5.11 -20.88
N GLN A 296 6.54 6.32 -21.42
CA GLN A 296 7.84 6.98 -21.47
C GLN A 296 8.08 7.77 -20.19
N VAL A 297 8.69 7.12 -19.20
CA VAL A 297 8.80 7.65 -17.84
C VAL A 297 9.98 8.61 -17.68
N SER A 298 9.68 9.80 -17.17
CA SER A 298 10.61 10.75 -16.58
C SER A 298 10.38 10.87 -15.07
N VAL A 299 11.39 11.34 -14.33
CA VAL A 299 11.33 11.51 -12.88
C VAL A 299 11.76 12.93 -12.50
N THR A 300 11.04 13.54 -11.55
CA THR A 300 11.49 14.76 -10.88
C THR A 300 11.69 14.48 -9.40
N GLU A 301 12.79 14.99 -8.83
CA GLU A 301 13.15 14.81 -7.43
C GLU A 301 13.81 16.07 -6.87
N THR A 302 13.61 16.28 -5.58
CA THR A 302 14.28 17.30 -4.79
C THR A 302 15.52 16.76 -4.09
N ASP A 303 15.54 15.45 -3.78
CA ASP A 303 16.70 14.76 -3.22
C ASP A 303 17.70 14.40 -4.34
N PRO A 304 18.95 14.90 -4.29
CA PRO A 304 19.93 14.68 -5.36
C PRO A 304 20.39 13.22 -5.46
N VAL A 305 20.40 12.45 -4.35
CA VAL A 305 20.76 11.03 -4.36
C VAL A 305 19.67 10.22 -5.03
N ARG A 306 18.40 10.49 -4.72
CA ARG A 306 17.26 9.82 -5.36
C ARG A 306 17.14 10.19 -6.84
N ALA A 307 17.37 11.46 -7.19
CA ALA A 307 17.44 11.89 -8.59
C ALA A 307 18.56 11.17 -9.35
N LEU A 308 19.76 11.05 -8.77
CA LEU A 308 20.87 10.33 -9.40
C LEU A 308 20.56 8.84 -9.56
N ARG A 309 19.90 8.22 -8.57
CA ARG A 309 19.42 6.84 -8.65
C ARG A 309 18.41 6.66 -9.78
N ALA A 310 17.42 7.54 -9.90
CA ALA A 310 16.44 7.49 -11.00
C ALA A 310 17.12 7.55 -12.38
N ALA A 311 18.15 8.38 -12.54
CA ALA A 311 18.93 8.43 -13.77
C ALA A 311 19.67 7.11 -14.06
N HIS A 312 20.23 6.46 -13.03
CA HIS A 312 20.90 5.16 -13.17
C HIS A 312 19.91 4.00 -13.41
N ASP A 313 18.68 4.12 -12.92
CA ASP A 313 17.58 3.20 -13.24
C ASP A 313 17.02 3.39 -14.67
N GLY A 314 17.58 4.35 -15.42
CA GLY A 314 17.31 4.59 -16.84
C GLY A 314 16.21 5.61 -17.13
N TYR A 315 15.79 6.41 -16.14
CA TYR A 315 14.77 7.44 -16.32
C TYR A 315 15.37 8.80 -16.69
N ARG A 316 14.69 9.55 -17.55
CA ARG A 316 15.04 10.95 -17.79
C ARG A 316 14.72 11.75 -16.52
N THR A 317 15.69 12.46 -15.97
CA THR A 317 15.48 13.35 -14.84
C THR A 317 15.40 14.81 -15.28
N GLY A 318 14.60 15.60 -14.58
CA GLY A 318 14.43 17.02 -14.90
C GLY A 318 13.50 17.74 -13.94
N ARG A 319 13.45 19.07 -14.05
CA ARG A 319 12.49 19.89 -13.31
C ARG A 319 11.08 19.60 -13.82
N LEU A 320 10.10 19.55 -12.91
CA LEU A 320 8.70 19.26 -13.23
C LEU A 320 8.16 20.09 -14.40
N GLN A 321 8.40 21.41 -14.41
CA GLN A 321 7.93 22.33 -15.46
C GLN A 321 8.46 21.98 -16.86
N ALA A 322 9.63 21.33 -16.95
CA ALA A 322 10.24 20.98 -18.22
C ALA A 322 9.74 19.63 -18.77
N VAL A 323 9.20 18.75 -17.91
CA VAL A 323 8.79 17.39 -18.30
C VAL A 323 7.27 17.16 -18.21
N ALA A 324 6.55 17.98 -17.44
CA ALA A 324 5.09 17.89 -17.27
C ALA A 324 4.25 18.21 -18.52
N PRO A 325 4.64 19.15 -19.41
CA PRO A 325 3.78 19.53 -20.53
C PRO A 325 3.30 18.34 -21.37
N GLY A 326 1.99 18.14 -21.45
CA GLY A 326 1.36 17.05 -22.21
C GLY A 326 1.50 15.64 -21.59
N ALA A 327 2.12 15.50 -20.43
CA ALA A 327 2.36 14.22 -19.77
C ALA A 327 1.22 13.78 -18.85
N LEU A 328 1.20 12.48 -18.54
CA LEU A 328 0.62 11.95 -17.31
C LEU A 328 1.57 12.26 -16.15
N VAL A 329 1.16 13.10 -15.21
CA VAL A 329 1.92 13.41 -14.00
C VAL A 329 1.37 12.61 -12.83
N VAL A 330 2.22 11.82 -12.17
CA VAL A 330 1.86 11.04 -10.99
C VAL A 330 2.65 11.54 -9.78
N SER A 331 1.95 12.08 -8.79
CA SER A 331 2.56 12.48 -7.52
C SER A 331 2.79 11.28 -6.62
N ALA A 332 4.01 11.12 -6.10
CA ALA A 332 4.43 10.02 -5.24
C ALA A 332 5.30 10.54 -4.06
N THR A 333 5.07 11.78 -3.65
CA THR A 333 5.85 12.45 -2.58
C THR A 333 5.23 12.25 -1.20
N GLY A 334 3.89 12.10 -1.13
CA GLY A 334 3.16 12.13 0.14
C GLY A 334 3.28 13.47 0.84
N ALA A 335 3.43 14.56 0.09
CA ALA A 335 3.58 15.91 0.63
C ALA A 335 2.54 16.88 0.04
N PRO A 336 1.88 17.72 0.88
CA PRO A 336 1.01 18.78 0.38
C PRO A 336 1.74 19.72 -0.58
N HIS A 337 1.01 20.35 -1.48
CA HIS A 337 1.51 21.33 -2.45
C HIS A 337 2.61 20.76 -3.36
N THR A 338 2.50 19.49 -3.77
CA THR A 338 3.45 18.89 -4.70
C THR A 338 3.12 19.22 -6.15
N ILE A 339 1.83 19.18 -6.50
CA ILE A 339 1.34 19.52 -7.84
C ILE A 339 0.68 20.90 -7.80
N HIS A 340 1.41 21.92 -8.24
CA HIS A 340 0.90 23.30 -8.31
C HIS A 340 -0.03 23.54 -9.49
N ALA A 341 -0.78 24.64 -9.44
CA ALA A 341 -1.70 25.09 -10.50
C ALA A 341 -1.04 25.20 -11.90
N GLU A 342 0.23 25.62 -11.98
CA GLU A 342 0.98 25.67 -13.24
C GLU A 342 1.12 24.27 -13.87
N THR A 343 1.43 23.26 -13.05
CA THR A 343 1.51 21.87 -13.50
C THR A 343 0.14 21.35 -13.92
N LEU A 344 -0.94 21.70 -13.20
CA LEU A 344 -2.30 21.33 -13.57
C LEU A 344 -2.71 21.90 -14.92
N HIS A 345 -2.26 23.11 -15.28
CA HIS A 345 -2.54 23.70 -16.58
C HIS A 345 -1.69 23.09 -17.71
N ALA A 346 -0.44 22.74 -17.44
CA ALA A 346 0.49 22.21 -18.44
C ALA A 346 0.35 20.70 -18.71
N ALA A 347 0.03 19.92 -17.69
CA ALA A 347 -0.09 18.47 -17.78
C ALA A 347 -1.32 18.06 -18.61
N ARG A 348 -1.27 16.88 -19.20
CA ARG A 348 -2.45 16.29 -19.85
C ARG A 348 -3.35 15.64 -18.81
N ILE A 349 -2.75 14.88 -17.90
CA ILE A 349 -3.41 14.10 -16.85
C ILE A 349 -2.62 14.25 -15.55
N VAL A 350 -3.30 14.32 -14.41
CA VAL A 350 -2.72 14.30 -13.07
C VAL A 350 -3.36 13.18 -12.25
N ALA A 351 -2.54 12.41 -11.54
CA ALA A 351 -2.94 11.40 -10.58
C ALA A 351 -2.04 11.45 -9.33
N VAL A 352 -2.51 10.89 -8.22
CA VAL A 352 -1.80 10.89 -6.94
C VAL A 352 -1.71 9.47 -6.38
N ALA A 353 -0.49 9.07 -5.99
CA ALA A 353 -0.16 7.83 -5.31
C ALA A 353 0.31 8.05 -3.86
N GLY A 354 0.62 9.29 -3.46
CA GLY A 354 1.06 9.64 -2.10
C GLY A 354 -0.09 9.71 -1.09
N GLY A 355 -1.21 10.32 -1.50
CA GLY A 355 -2.50 10.23 -0.79
C GLY A 355 -2.66 11.17 0.39
N VAL A 356 -1.83 12.22 0.51
CA VAL A 356 -2.00 13.19 1.61
C VAL A 356 -2.95 14.33 1.22
N PRO A 357 -3.73 14.89 2.17
CA PRO A 357 -4.57 16.04 1.89
C PRO A 357 -3.79 17.22 1.31
N GLY A 358 -4.27 17.77 0.20
CA GLY A 358 -3.66 18.93 -0.46
C GLY A 358 -2.39 18.62 -1.27
N GLU A 359 -2.11 17.37 -1.61
CA GLU A 359 -0.98 17.01 -2.49
C GLU A 359 -1.07 17.69 -3.88
N VAL A 360 -2.28 17.99 -4.33
CA VAL A 360 -2.60 18.77 -5.53
C VAL A 360 -3.26 20.09 -5.14
N ASP A 361 -2.72 21.21 -5.65
CA ASP A 361 -3.26 22.56 -5.45
C ASP A 361 -4.46 22.80 -6.37
N VAL A 362 -5.61 22.22 -6.03
CA VAL A 362 -6.84 22.33 -6.82
C VAL A 362 -8.05 22.68 -5.96
N ASP A 363 -8.90 23.57 -6.48
CA ASP A 363 -10.25 23.74 -5.94
C ASP A 363 -11.13 22.59 -6.44
N VAL A 364 -11.34 21.61 -5.57
CA VAL A 364 -12.12 20.40 -5.87
C VAL A 364 -13.61 20.68 -6.13
N ALA A 365 -14.13 21.86 -5.76
CA ALA A 365 -15.50 22.28 -6.05
C ALA A 365 -15.65 22.80 -7.49
N GLY A 366 -14.55 23.25 -8.10
CA GLY A 366 -14.52 23.74 -9.49
C GLY A 366 -14.27 22.65 -10.54
N LEU A 367 -14.16 21.38 -10.14
CA LEU A 367 -13.91 20.27 -11.06
C LEU A 367 -15.13 19.97 -11.93
N LEU A 368 -14.90 19.82 -13.23
CA LEU A 368 -15.94 19.51 -14.20
C LEU A 368 -15.95 17.99 -14.49
N PRO A 369 -17.10 17.30 -14.41
CA PRO A 369 -17.15 15.87 -14.75
C PRO A 369 -16.67 15.61 -16.18
N PHE A 370 -15.92 14.53 -16.39
CA PHE A 370 -15.55 14.12 -17.74
C PHE A 370 -16.63 13.22 -18.34
N GLU A 371 -17.10 13.57 -19.54
CA GLU A 371 -18.12 12.81 -20.27
C GLU A 371 -17.54 12.16 -21.51
N ARG A 372 -17.91 10.91 -21.75
CA ARG A 372 -17.60 10.16 -22.96
C ARG A 372 -18.79 9.30 -23.35
N ASP A 373 -19.13 9.31 -24.65
CA ASP A 373 -20.21 8.51 -25.23
C ASP A 373 -21.57 8.67 -24.50
N GLY A 374 -21.83 9.88 -23.97
CA GLY A 374 -23.07 10.21 -23.25
C GLY A 374 -23.10 9.75 -21.78
N ALA A 375 -21.99 9.26 -21.23
CA ALA A 375 -21.86 8.87 -19.84
C ALA A 375 -20.76 9.67 -19.12
N THR A 376 -21.04 10.08 -17.89
CA THR A 376 -20.03 10.63 -16.98
C THR A 376 -19.13 9.50 -16.48
N LEU A 377 -17.82 9.63 -16.67
CA LEU A 377 -16.86 8.66 -16.16
C LEU A 377 -16.56 8.95 -14.69
N ARG A 378 -16.59 7.90 -13.87
CA ARG A 378 -16.26 8.00 -12.45
C ARG A 378 -14.76 8.23 -12.27
N HIS A 379 -14.40 8.98 -11.22
CA HIS A 379 -13.01 9.23 -10.82
C HIS A 379 -12.17 9.97 -11.88
N LEU A 380 -12.81 10.63 -12.84
CA LEU A 380 -12.14 11.42 -13.86
C LEU A 380 -12.88 12.75 -14.05
N GLU A 381 -12.20 13.82 -13.70
CA GLU A 381 -12.69 15.18 -13.82
C GLU A 381 -11.72 16.05 -14.61
N ARG A 382 -12.16 17.23 -15.03
CA ARG A 382 -11.33 18.24 -15.68
C ARG A 382 -11.16 19.43 -14.74
N ALA A 383 -9.91 19.85 -14.54
CA ALA A 383 -9.57 21.04 -13.78
C ALA A 383 -9.62 22.29 -14.68
N GLY A 384 -10.80 22.92 -14.78
CA GLY A 384 -11.00 24.11 -15.62
C GLY A 384 -10.68 23.85 -17.10
N ASP A 385 -9.73 24.59 -17.67
CA ASP A 385 -9.20 24.37 -19.01
C ASP A 385 -7.92 23.51 -19.06
N GLY A 386 -7.44 23.04 -17.90
CA GLY A 386 -6.20 22.30 -17.72
C GLY A 386 -6.34 20.78 -17.82
N ALA A 387 -5.59 20.06 -17.00
CA ALA A 387 -5.47 18.60 -17.01
C ALA A 387 -6.79 17.87 -16.68
N LEU A 388 -6.85 16.62 -17.13
CA LEU A 388 -7.73 15.63 -16.50
C LEU A 388 -7.14 15.25 -15.14
N LEU A 389 -7.96 15.26 -14.11
CA LEU A 389 -7.58 14.90 -12.75
C LEU A 389 -8.27 13.59 -12.37
N LEU A 390 -7.48 12.63 -11.92
CA LEU A 390 -8.02 11.37 -11.41
C LEU A 390 -8.38 11.50 -9.93
N ALA A 391 -9.48 10.85 -9.54
CA ALA A 391 -9.91 10.73 -8.14
C ALA A 391 -9.96 12.07 -7.39
N ARG A 392 -10.28 13.18 -8.08
CA ARG A 392 -10.28 14.54 -7.51
C ARG A 392 -8.97 14.94 -6.80
N GLY A 393 -7.85 14.31 -7.16
CA GLY A 393 -6.53 14.54 -6.54
C GLY A 393 -6.26 13.74 -5.26
N GLY A 394 -7.15 12.82 -4.87
CA GLY A 394 -6.93 11.86 -3.79
C GLY A 394 -6.09 10.66 -4.21
N CYS A 395 -5.80 9.77 -3.25
CA CYS A 395 -5.02 8.55 -3.50
C CYS A 395 -5.75 7.63 -4.49
N VAL A 396 -5.21 7.48 -5.70
CA VAL A 396 -5.95 6.92 -6.85
C VAL A 396 -6.29 5.44 -6.66
N ASN A 397 -5.44 4.65 -6.01
CA ASN A 397 -5.70 3.24 -5.76
C ASN A 397 -6.77 3.00 -4.70
N LEU A 398 -6.93 3.91 -3.74
CA LEU A 398 -7.99 3.84 -2.72
C LEU A 398 -9.32 4.35 -3.29
N ALA A 399 -9.27 5.46 -4.02
CA ALA A 399 -10.48 6.11 -4.51
C ALA A 399 -11.07 5.45 -5.75
N ALA A 400 -10.24 4.84 -6.61
CA ALA A 400 -10.67 4.24 -7.89
C ALA A 400 -10.42 2.72 -8.00
N ALA A 401 -9.93 2.07 -6.93
CA ALA A 401 -9.71 0.63 -6.86
C ALA A 401 -9.84 0.12 -5.41
N GLU A 402 -9.48 -1.15 -5.14
CA GLU A 402 -9.51 -1.77 -3.80
C GLU A 402 -8.17 -1.62 -3.05
N GLY A 403 -7.45 -0.51 -3.25
CA GLY A 403 -6.17 -0.26 -2.58
C GLY A 403 -5.05 -1.24 -2.94
N ASN A 404 -4.08 -1.38 -2.02
CA ASN A 404 -2.94 -2.28 -2.20
C ASN A 404 -3.37 -3.75 -2.31
N PRO A 405 -2.60 -4.63 -2.99
CA PRO A 405 -2.94 -6.05 -3.07
C PRO A 405 -2.98 -6.76 -1.72
N ILE A 406 -3.79 -7.81 -1.62
CA ILE A 406 -4.00 -8.56 -0.36
C ILE A 406 -2.69 -9.09 0.22
N GLU A 407 -1.82 -9.70 -0.59
CA GLU A 407 -0.57 -10.28 -0.07
C GLU A 407 0.46 -9.25 0.37
N ILE A 408 0.30 -8.00 -0.08
CA ILE A 408 1.12 -6.90 0.42
C ILE A 408 0.62 -6.50 1.81
N MET A 409 -0.69 -6.35 1.98
CA MET A 409 -1.27 -6.02 3.28
C MET A 409 -1.09 -7.17 4.30
N ASP A 410 -1.02 -8.43 3.86
CA ASP A 410 -0.62 -9.55 4.70
C ASP A 410 0.74 -9.31 5.37
N LEU A 411 1.72 -8.78 4.62
CA LEU A 411 3.04 -8.44 5.16
C LEU A 411 2.97 -7.22 6.08
N SER A 412 2.31 -6.14 5.67
CA SER A 412 2.20 -4.94 6.50
C SER A 412 1.50 -5.22 7.82
N PHE A 413 0.41 -6.00 7.80
CA PHE A 413 -0.30 -6.38 9.01
C PHE A 413 0.44 -7.43 9.84
N ALA A 414 1.28 -8.27 9.26
CA ALA A 414 2.22 -9.09 10.02
C ALA A 414 3.23 -8.23 10.81
N VAL A 415 3.70 -7.11 10.23
CA VAL A 415 4.51 -6.12 10.95
C VAL A 415 3.70 -5.45 12.07
N GLN A 416 2.44 -5.06 11.82
CA GLN A 416 1.56 -4.49 12.86
C GLN A 416 1.32 -5.45 14.04
N LEU A 417 0.99 -6.72 13.76
CA LEU A 417 0.80 -7.73 14.81
C LEU A 417 2.07 -7.94 15.64
N SER A 418 3.25 -7.83 15.00
CA SER A 418 4.53 -7.89 15.69
C SER A 418 4.80 -6.63 16.53
N ALA A 419 4.36 -5.45 16.08
CA ALA A 419 4.42 -4.23 16.86
C ALA A 419 3.51 -4.30 18.10
N VAL A 420 2.32 -4.90 17.98
CA VAL A 420 1.44 -5.23 19.11
C VAL A 420 2.18 -6.10 20.13
N ALA A 421 2.83 -7.18 19.68
CA ALA A 421 3.63 -8.03 20.57
C ALA A 421 4.73 -7.24 21.29
N GLN A 422 5.44 -6.36 20.58
CA GLN A 422 6.50 -5.53 21.15
C GLN A 422 5.97 -4.57 22.22
N LEU A 423 4.90 -3.81 21.91
CA LEU A 423 4.27 -2.84 22.82
C LEU A 423 3.75 -3.51 24.10
N LEU A 424 3.32 -4.76 24.00
CA LEU A 424 2.80 -5.51 25.14
C LEU A 424 3.89 -6.22 25.96
N GLY A 425 4.95 -6.69 25.29
CA GLY A 425 6.04 -7.46 25.89
C GLY A 425 7.20 -6.61 26.43
N THR A 426 7.37 -5.37 25.95
CA THR A 426 8.49 -4.48 26.34
C THR A 426 7.99 -3.14 26.83
N SER A 427 8.52 -2.67 27.97
CA SER A 427 8.26 -1.32 28.46
C SER A 427 9.11 -0.31 27.69
N LEU A 428 8.47 0.52 26.87
CA LEU A 428 9.12 1.57 26.08
C LEU A 428 8.80 2.95 26.68
N PRO A 429 9.78 3.86 26.80
CA PRO A 429 9.51 5.23 27.22
C PRO A 429 8.73 5.99 26.14
N ALA A 430 8.09 7.11 26.50
CA ALA A 430 7.44 7.97 25.51
C ALA A 430 8.44 8.41 24.42
N GLY A 431 7.99 8.40 23.16
CA GLY A 431 8.86 8.63 22.01
C GLY A 431 8.50 7.75 20.81
N VAL A 432 9.13 8.03 19.67
CA VAL A 432 9.04 7.18 18.47
C VAL A 432 10.20 6.19 18.48
N HIS A 433 9.89 4.90 18.45
CA HIS A 433 10.83 3.79 18.50
C HIS A 433 10.91 3.10 17.15
N PRO A 434 12.11 2.68 16.71
CA PRO A 434 12.24 1.88 15.50
C PRO A 434 11.56 0.52 15.68
N PHE A 435 11.06 -0.02 14.58
CA PHE A 435 10.59 -1.40 14.55
C PHE A 435 11.77 -2.37 14.78
N PRO A 436 11.65 -3.41 15.65
CA PRO A 436 12.73 -4.33 15.97
C PRO A 436 13.19 -5.15 14.77
N ALA A 437 14.51 -5.26 14.60
CA ALA A 437 15.10 -5.99 13.48
C ALA A 437 14.81 -7.49 13.54
N ASP A 438 14.76 -8.08 14.72
CA ASP A 438 14.42 -9.50 14.94
C ASP A 438 12.95 -9.80 14.64
N ALA A 439 12.05 -8.87 14.96
CA ALA A 439 10.64 -8.94 14.58
C ALA A 439 10.45 -8.83 13.06
N ASP A 440 11.19 -7.93 12.39
CA ASP A 440 11.16 -7.79 10.93
C ASP A 440 11.68 -9.07 10.23
N GLU A 441 12.76 -9.64 10.76
CA GLU A 441 13.32 -10.89 10.26
C GLU A 441 12.38 -12.09 10.48
N LEU A 442 11.62 -12.11 11.59
CA LEU A 442 10.58 -13.09 11.84
C LEU A 442 9.46 -13.02 10.79
N VAL A 443 8.96 -11.81 10.48
CA VAL A 443 7.95 -11.60 9.43
C VAL A 443 8.47 -12.07 8.08
N ALA A 444 9.70 -11.71 7.72
CA ALA A 444 10.33 -12.15 6.47
C ALA A 444 10.43 -13.69 6.37
N ARG A 445 10.85 -14.36 7.45
CA ARG A 445 10.91 -15.82 7.50
C ARG A 445 9.54 -16.47 7.39
N ALA A 446 8.54 -15.94 8.08
CA ALA A 446 7.16 -16.45 7.98
C ALA A 446 6.63 -16.33 6.55
N ALA A 447 6.85 -15.19 5.89
CA ALA A 447 6.46 -14.97 4.51
C ALA A 447 7.13 -15.94 3.54
N LEU A 448 8.43 -16.19 3.68
CA LEU A 448 9.15 -17.17 2.85
C LEU A 448 8.67 -18.60 3.09
N ALA A 449 8.42 -18.98 4.34
CA ALA A 449 7.92 -20.30 4.70
C ALA A 449 6.54 -20.58 4.10
N VAL A 450 5.61 -19.61 4.15
CA VAL A 450 4.31 -19.69 3.47
C VAL A 450 4.46 -19.94 1.96
N ARG A 451 5.51 -19.36 1.36
CA ARG A 451 5.81 -19.50 -0.08
C ARG A 451 6.56 -20.79 -0.41
N GLY A 452 6.88 -21.62 0.59
CA GLY A 452 7.69 -22.83 0.43
C GLY A 452 9.14 -22.54 0.05
N GLU A 453 9.63 -21.32 0.30
CA GLU A 453 10.99 -20.91 -0.01
C GLU A 453 11.92 -21.18 1.18
N SER A 454 13.13 -21.68 0.90
CA SER A 454 14.15 -21.97 1.91
C SER A 454 15.28 -20.95 1.85
N LEU A 455 15.79 -20.58 3.03
CA LEU A 455 16.96 -19.72 3.15
C LEU A 455 18.24 -20.55 3.27
N ASP A 456 19.33 -20.01 2.74
CA ASP A 456 20.66 -20.54 3.03
C ASP A 456 21.06 -20.21 4.47
N VAL A 457 21.94 -21.03 5.05
CA VAL A 457 22.45 -20.86 6.41
C VAL A 457 23.94 -20.59 6.34
N ARG A 458 24.38 -19.50 6.99
CA ARG A 458 25.81 -19.20 7.07
C ARG A 458 26.54 -20.37 7.72
N SER A 459 27.62 -20.85 7.08
CA SER A 459 28.47 -21.86 7.69
C SER A 459 29.13 -21.34 8.97
N ASP A 460 29.49 -22.22 9.90
CA ASP A 460 30.23 -21.83 11.11
C ASP A 460 31.53 -21.07 10.80
N ALA A 461 32.17 -21.41 9.68
CA ALA A 461 33.38 -20.72 9.21
C ALA A 461 33.07 -19.27 8.81
N GLN A 462 31.94 -19.03 8.14
CA GLN A 462 31.48 -17.69 7.79
C GLN A 462 31.12 -16.87 9.03
N VAL A 463 30.40 -17.45 9.98
CA VAL A 463 30.04 -16.77 11.25
C VAL A 463 31.32 -16.36 12.00
N ARG A 464 32.24 -17.30 12.22
CA ARG A 464 33.54 -17.00 12.88
C ARG A 464 34.34 -15.93 12.15
N ALA A 465 34.33 -15.93 10.82
CA ALA A 465 35.06 -14.94 10.03
C ALA A 465 34.43 -13.54 10.12
N GLN A 466 33.10 -13.46 10.27
CA GLN A 466 32.37 -12.20 10.42
C GLN A 466 32.46 -11.62 11.84
N ASP A 467 32.67 -12.48 12.85
CA ASP A 467 32.89 -12.05 14.25
C ASP A 467 34.33 -11.54 14.51
N ASP A 468 35.26 -11.77 13.57
CA ASP A 468 36.65 -11.33 13.71
C ASP A 468 36.89 -10.00 12.98
N TRP A 469 36.84 -8.89 13.72
CA TRP A 469 37.10 -7.55 13.21
C TRP A 469 38.54 -7.36 12.68
N ARG A 470 39.48 -8.26 13.02
CA ARG A 470 40.88 -8.14 12.60
C ARG A 470 41.00 -8.42 11.11
N SER A 471 41.60 -7.48 10.39
CA SER A 471 41.84 -7.62 8.96
C SER A 471 42.62 -8.90 8.65
N PRO A 472 42.06 -9.83 7.85
CA PRO A 472 42.79 -11.01 7.41
C PRO A 472 44.01 -10.62 6.55
N ARG A 473 44.00 -9.42 5.95
CA ARG A 473 45.10 -8.88 5.13
C ARG A 473 46.39 -8.63 5.92
N TYR A 474 46.30 -8.42 7.24
CA TYR A 474 47.45 -8.07 8.09
C TYR A 474 47.71 -9.11 9.18
N ARG A 475 47.13 -10.32 9.09
CA ARG A 475 47.52 -11.41 9.99
C ARG A 475 48.90 -11.89 9.57
N GLU A 476 49.86 -11.83 10.49
CA GLU A 476 51.14 -12.51 10.29
C GLU A 476 50.84 -13.98 10.00
N ALA A 477 51.44 -14.52 8.95
CA ALA A 477 51.41 -15.95 8.71
C ALA A 477 52.10 -16.60 9.92
N THR A 478 51.32 -17.08 10.88
CA THR A 478 51.84 -17.86 11.99
C THR A 478 52.53 -19.08 11.39
N ALA A 479 53.85 -19.09 11.51
CA ALA A 479 54.76 -20.15 11.05
C ALA A 479 54.44 -21.51 11.67
#